data_AF-A0A3N5GRQ9-F1
#
_entry.id   AF-A0A3N5GRQ9-F1
#
_cell.length_a   1.000
_cell.length_b   1.000
_cell.length_c   1.000
_cell.angle_alpha   90.00
_cell.angle_beta   90.00
_cell.angle_gamma   90.00
#
_symmetry.space_group_name_H-M   'P 1'
#
loop_
_entity.id
_entity.type
_entity.pdbx_description
1 polymer ?
#
loop_
_entity_poly.entity_id
_entity_poly.type
_entity_poly.pdbx_seq_one_letter_code
_entity_poly.pdbx_strand_id
1 'polypeptide(L)'
;MNESVEQTWGIRFNPEPAYSHGRSVEHLSGCPDWLNSYQIRTWQEQGLIVWNNLDKKIERLNGSATLNLLDQLLSRENWKTEGISTAHLHPEAGEELINLIQMNKEAFTKMADIEKRQCDQAMKQIWEWLLDLHHKKEQDEINFTERNFNWQCTGASRWACQHQTAKGRVCLLENKWFWCVCAERTGLPQKFEKSLKLQEVIEWAEKEIVDLANQPEPEIQPRRPSRQQIEIEQVRISEKLRNGPFWIDPTVFEAKRPTYKIYIDLDAEPATCKTYKSFCTDSTYRLDEHYLSSSKMSAALNLDFDHFGFERILGENSGWYWITSLTTYYQEAAAAEQAQKVWDHSQILQQFKAGKIKRARYGYLEVETGYAIFLGACEKPEYSWEQPESRKKYLETEALRESVCYALDVNDYRAFLGLSVKDASDEQLLEGMHTIRARSKYLPEEIRRESKIWLAQHEPLGRL
;
A
#
# COMPACT_ATOMS: atom_id res chain seq x y z
N MET A 1 -33.81 48.41 -57.06
CA MET A 1 -33.70 48.70 -55.61
C MET A 1 -34.19 47.45 -54.90
N ASN A 2 -33.29 46.61 -54.41
CA ASN A 2 -33.66 45.52 -53.51
C ASN A 2 -33.87 46.18 -52.15
N GLU A 3 -35.11 46.18 -51.66
CA GLU A 3 -35.38 46.45 -50.25
C GLU A 3 -34.58 45.39 -49.46
N SER A 4 -33.53 45.83 -48.78
CA SER A 4 -32.85 44.98 -47.80
C SER A 4 -33.87 44.72 -46.71
N VAL A 5 -34.44 43.52 -46.69
CA VAL A 5 -35.30 43.07 -45.58
C VAL A 5 -34.48 43.24 -44.30
N GLU A 6 -34.91 44.17 -43.44
CA GLU A 6 -34.22 44.42 -42.17
C GLU A 6 -34.27 43.13 -41.34
N GLN A 7 -33.10 42.58 -41.03
CA GLN A 7 -32.99 41.38 -40.23
C GLN A 7 -33.47 41.69 -38.80
N THR A 8 -34.59 41.07 -38.39
CA THR A 8 -35.26 41.36 -37.11
C THR A 8 -34.63 40.68 -35.90
N TRP A 9 -33.62 39.83 -36.11
CA TRP A 9 -32.94 39.04 -35.09
C TRP A 9 -31.49 38.76 -35.49
N GLY A 10 -30.71 38.17 -34.60
CA GLY A 10 -29.44 37.58 -34.99
C GLY A 10 -28.86 36.62 -33.95
N ILE A 11 -27.85 35.89 -34.38
CA ILE A 11 -27.15 34.88 -33.59
C ILE A 11 -25.64 35.05 -33.73
N ARG A 12 -24.91 34.80 -32.64
CA ARG A 12 -23.46 34.87 -32.61
C ARG A 12 -22.89 33.85 -31.65
N PHE A 13 -21.92 33.06 -32.10
CA PHE A 13 -21.14 32.21 -31.21
C PHE A 13 -19.84 32.90 -30.82
N ASN A 14 -19.60 33.02 -29.52
CA ASN A 14 -18.35 33.50 -28.95
C ASN A 14 -17.58 32.30 -28.35
N PRO A 15 -16.58 31.76 -29.06
CA PRO A 15 -15.81 30.62 -28.56
C PRO A 15 -14.97 30.97 -27.32
N GLU A 16 -14.58 32.23 -27.17
CA GLU A 16 -13.79 32.75 -26.06
C GLU A 16 -14.33 34.11 -25.63
N PRO A 17 -14.26 34.47 -24.32
CA PRO A 17 -14.71 35.76 -23.85
C PRO A 17 -13.75 36.86 -24.34
N ALA A 18 -14.27 37.85 -25.06
CA ALA A 18 -13.50 38.93 -25.64
C ALA A 18 -13.56 40.19 -24.77
N TYR A 19 -13.12 40.09 -23.51
CA TYR A 19 -13.11 41.23 -22.58
C TYR A 19 -12.06 42.27 -23.00
N SER A 20 -12.42 43.21 -23.85
CA SER A 20 -11.57 44.36 -24.17
C SER A 20 -11.69 45.43 -23.07
N HIS A 21 -10.87 45.33 -22.02
CA HIS A 21 -10.76 46.40 -21.03
C HIS A 21 -10.00 47.60 -21.64
N GLY A 22 -10.69 48.72 -21.86
CA GLY A 22 -10.04 50.04 -21.97
C GLY A 22 -9.80 50.62 -23.37
N ARG A 23 -10.47 50.14 -24.43
CA ARG A 23 -10.61 50.94 -25.66
C ARG A 23 -12.05 51.43 -25.78
N SER A 24 -12.24 52.63 -26.31
CA SER A 24 -13.57 53.16 -26.64
C SER A 24 -14.37 52.06 -27.34
N VAL A 25 -15.68 52.02 -27.06
CA VAL A 25 -16.65 51.14 -27.71
C VAL A 25 -16.77 51.54 -29.19
N GLU A 26 -15.68 51.46 -29.94
CA GLU A 26 -15.73 51.44 -31.39
C GLU A 26 -16.43 50.14 -31.74
N HIS A 27 -17.65 50.29 -32.28
CA HIS A 27 -18.65 49.26 -32.53
C HIS A 27 -18.02 47.88 -32.79
N LEU A 28 -18.18 46.97 -31.83
CA LEU A 28 -17.84 45.56 -32.02
C LEU A 28 -18.61 45.08 -33.26
N SER A 29 -17.90 44.58 -34.27
CA SER A 29 -18.52 44.17 -35.53
C SER A 29 -19.71 43.22 -35.27
N GLY A 30 -20.86 43.56 -35.87
CA GLY A 30 -22.13 42.82 -35.74
C GLY A 30 -22.96 43.13 -34.49
N CYS A 31 -22.52 44.04 -33.61
CA CYS A 31 -23.27 44.45 -32.42
C CYS A 31 -24.46 45.35 -32.80
N PRO A 32 -25.69 45.10 -32.32
CA PRO A 32 -26.81 46.00 -32.53
C PRO A 32 -26.60 47.38 -31.88
N ASP A 33 -26.95 48.45 -32.59
CA ASP A 33 -26.75 49.84 -32.13
C ASP A 33 -27.60 50.21 -30.90
N TRP A 34 -28.63 49.41 -30.60
CA TRP A 34 -29.48 49.61 -29.43
C TRP A 34 -28.92 48.99 -28.14
N LEU A 35 -27.82 48.22 -28.19
CA LEU A 35 -27.20 47.64 -26.99
C LEU A 35 -26.61 48.74 -26.10
N ASN A 36 -27.00 48.75 -24.83
CA ASN A 36 -26.37 49.60 -23.83
C ASN A 36 -25.09 48.97 -23.26
N SER A 37 -24.32 49.74 -22.48
CA SER A 37 -23.04 49.31 -21.90
C SER A 37 -23.11 48.04 -21.05
N TYR A 38 -24.25 47.73 -20.43
CA TYR A 38 -24.45 46.49 -19.68
C TYR A 38 -24.64 45.31 -20.64
N GLN A 39 -25.46 45.47 -21.66
CA GLN A 39 -25.71 44.44 -22.68
C GLN A 39 -24.48 44.15 -23.54
N ILE A 40 -23.61 45.14 -23.76
CA ILE A 40 -22.31 44.94 -24.43
C ILE A 40 -21.40 43.99 -23.64
N ARG A 41 -21.50 43.95 -22.30
CA ARG A 41 -20.76 42.95 -21.51
C ARG A 41 -21.25 41.54 -21.83
N THR A 42 -22.57 41.34 -21.85
CA THR A 42 -23.18 40.06 -22.26
C THR A 42 -22.76 39.67 -23.68
N TRP A 43 -22.67 40.63 -24.60
CA TRP A 43 -22.19 40.42 -25.96
C TRP A 43 -20.74 39.93 -26.05
N GLN A 44 -19.90 40.25 -25.06
CA GLN A 44 -18.50 39.81 -24.99
C GLN A 44 -18.30 38.48 -24.26
N GLU A 45 -19.34 37.97 -23.60
CA GLU A 45 -19.25 36.72 -22.85
C GLU A 45 -19.16 35.51 -23.77
N GLN A 46 -18.51 34.45 -23.26
CA GLN A 46 -18.39 33.17 -23.94
C GLN A 46 -19.75 32.46 -24.00
N GLY A 47 -20.05 31.87 -25.16
CA GLY A 47 -21.28 31.10 -25.40
C GLY A 47 -22.02 31.55 -26.65
N LEU A 48 -23.28 31.15 -26.74
CA LEU A 48 -24.18 31.53 -27.81
C LEU A 48 -24.94 32.80 -27.39
N ILE A 49 -24.82 33.85 -28.19
CA ILE A 49 -25.55 35.10 -28.04
C ILE A 49 -26.66 35.13 -29.07
N VAL A 50 -27.87 35.37 -28.60
CA VAL A 50 -29.08 35.46 -29.40
C VAL A 50 -29.73 36.81 -29.11
N TRP A 51 -30.17 37.53 -30.12
CA TRP A 51 -30.88 38.79 -29.90
C TRP A 51 -32.04 38.99 -30.86
N ASN A 52 -32.97 39.83 -30.42
CA ASN A 52 -34.16 40.23 -31.15
C ASN A 52 -34.20 41.77 -31.21
N ASN A 53 -34.21 42.32 -32.43
CA ASN A 53 -34.20 43.75 -32.68
C ASN A 53 -35.56 44.41 -32.42
N LEU A 54 -36.66 43.66 -32.54
CA LEU A 54 -38.01 44.16 -32.26
C LEU A 54 -38.20 44.36 -30.74
N ASP A 55 -37.77 43.36 -29.96
CA ASP A 55 -37.90 43.38 -28.50
C ASP A 55 -36.76 44.11 -27.80
N LYS A 56 -35.68 44.45 -28.52
CA LYS A 56 -34.42 44.95 -27.97
C LYS A 56 -33.92 44.07 -26.81
N LYS A 57 -34.02 42.75 -27.02
CA LYS A 57 -33.65 41.73 -26.05
C LYS A 57 -32.45 40.95 -26.53
N ILE A 58 -31.52 40.68 -25.62
CA ILE A 58 -30.33 39.85 -25.84
C ILE A 58 -30.33 38.77 -24.77
N GLU A 59 -30.07 37.53 -25.18
CA GLU A 59 -29.92 36.39 -24.30
C GLU A 59 -28.58 35.71 -24.57
N ARG A 60 -27.91 35.33 -23.49
CA ARG A 60 -26.72 34.49 -23.52
C ARG A 60 -27.11 33.08 -23.09
N LEU A 61 -26.69 32.12 -23.89
CA LEU A 61 -26.72 30.71 -23.55
C LEU A 61 -25.28 30.21 -23.35
N ASN A 62 -25.03 29.62 -22.19
CA ASN A 62 -23.78 28.94 -21.91
C ASN A 62 -23.73 27.58 -22.65
N GLY A 63 -22.64 26.83 -22.54
CA GLY A 63 -22.47 25.57 -23.26
C GLY A 63 -23.59 24.57 -22.97
N SER A 64 -23.90 24.35 -21.70
CA SER A 64 -24.96 23.41 -21.28
C SER A 64 -26.36 23.85 -21.74
N ALA A 65 -26.72 25.13 -21.56
CA ALA A 65 -28.00 25.66 -22.02
C ALA A 65 -28.15 25.62 -23.55
N THR A 66 -27.07 25.87 -24.29
CA THR A 66 -27.06 25.80 -25.76
C THR A 66 -27.30 24.37 -26.26
N LEU A 67 -26.66 23.37 -25.64
CA LEU A 67 -26.88 21.97 -25.99
C LEU A 67 -28.29 21.49 -25.61
N ASN A 68 -28.81 21.93 -24.47
CA ASN A 68 -30.19 21.66 -24.08
C ASN A 68 -31.19 22.30 -25.05
N LEU A 69 -30.92 23.51 -25.54
CA LEU A 69 -31.74 24.16 -26.56
C LEU A 69 -31.70 23.38 -27.88
N LEU A 70 -30.52 22.92 -28.32
CA LEU A 70 -30.41 22.07 -29.51
C LEU A 70 -31.24 20.78 -29.37
N ASP A 71 -31.16 20.11 -28.23
CA ASP A 71 -31.95 18.90 -27.96
C ASP A 71 -33.47 19.19 -28.01
N GLN A 72 -33.91 20.33 -27.46
CA GLN A 72 -35.31 20.76 -27.54
C GLN A 72 -35.75 21.04 -28.98
N LEU A 73 -34.93 21.75 -29.76
CA LEU A 73 -35.23 22.09 -31.16
C LEU A 73 -35.28 20.85 -32.07
N LEU A 74 -34.46 19.83 -31.78
CA LEU A 74 -34.44 18.57 -32.53
C LEU A 74 -35.57 17.61 -32.10
N SER A 75 -35.95 17.61 -30.82
CA SER A 75 -36.98 16.70 -30.28
C SER A 75 -38.41 17.23 -30.42
N ARG A 76 -38.59 18.55 -30.54
CA ARG A 76 -39.91 19.20 -30.62
C ARG A 76 -39.97 20.08 -31.86
N GLU A 77 -41.01 19.91 -32.68
CA GLU A 77 -41.21 20.73 -33.89
C GLU A 77 -42.09 21.97 -33.65
N ASN A 78 -42.55 22.20 -32.42
CA ASN A 78 -43.48 23.29 -32.11
C ASN A 78 -42.88 24.69 -32.36
N TRP A 79 -41.55 24.83 -32.33
CA TRP A 79 -40.88 26.08 -32.69
C TRP A 79 -41.13 26.52 -34.14
N LYS A 80 -41.47 25.59 -35.04
CA LYS A 80 -41.81 25.90 -36.44
C LYS A 80 -43.10 26.72 -36.54
N THR A 81 -44.00 26.60 -35.57
CA THR A 81 -45.29 27.31 -35.53
C THR A 81 -45.32 28.42 -34.48
N GLU A 82 -44.68 28.21 -33.33
CA GLU A 82 -44.76 29.11 -32.16
C GLU A 82 -43.54 30.02 -32.01
N GLY A 83 -42.47 29.79 -32.78
CA GLY A 83 -41.18 30.45 -32.60
C GLY A 83 -40.34 29.82 -31.48
N ILE A 84 -39.14 30.35 -31.25
CA ILE A 84 -38.23 29.86 -30.20
C ILE A 84 -38.41 30.74 -28.96
N SER A 85 -38.70 30.13 -27.81
CA SER A 85 -38.95 30.87 -26.56
C SER A 85 -37.74 31.69 -26.09
N THR A 86 -36.53 31.24 -26.39
CA THR A 86 -35.29 32.00 -26.19
C THR A 86 -35.32 33.27 -27.04
N ALA A 87 -35.28 34.45 -26.40
CA ALA A 87 -35.33 35.77 -27.04
C ALA A 87 -36.53 36.03 -27.99
N HIS A 88 -37.60 35.24 -27.91
CA HIS A 88 -38.78 35.31 -28.79
C HIS A 88 -38.42 35.34 -30.28
N LEU A 89 -37.56 34.42 -30.73
CA LEU A 89 -37.18 34.38 -32.14
C LEU A 89 -38.30 33.86 -33.03
N HIS A 90 -38.40 34.40 -34.23
CA HIS A 90 -39.29 33.88 -35.27
C HIS A 90 -38.89 32.45 -35.70
N PRO A 91 -39.84 31.63 -36.21
CA PRO A 91 -39.56 30.28 -36.69
C PRO A 91 -38.42 30.17 -37.70
N GLU A 92 -38.25 31.19 -38.54
CA GLU A 92 -37.19 31.28 -39.55
C GLU A 92 -35.77 31.23 -38.96
N ALA A 93 -35.61 31.65 -37.69
CA ALA A 93 -34.33 31.60 -37.00
C ALA A 93 -33.95 30.19 -36.52
N GLY A 94 -34.91 29.26 -36.44
CA GLY A 94 -34.71 27.94 -35.86
C GLY A 94 -33.72 27.08 -36.64
N GLU A 95 -33.83 27.05 -37.96
CA GLU A 95 -32.89 26.28 -38.81
C GLU A 95 -31.48 26.87 -38.77
N GLU A 96 -31.34 28.20 -38.80
CA GLU A 96 -30.03 28.86 -38.70
C GLU A 96 -29.37 28.58 -37.34
N LEU A 97 -30.17 28.60 -36.28
CA LEU A 97 -29.72 28.29 -34.93
C LEU A 97 -29.29 26.82 -34.78
N ILE A 98 -30.08 25.87 -35.29
CA ILE A 98 -29.73 24.44 -35.31
C ILE A 98 -28.41 24.25 -36.05
N ASN A 99 -28.28 24.82 -37.25
CA ASN A 99 -27.06 24.70 -38.06
C ASN A 99 -25.84 25.29 -37.35
N LEU A 100 -25.95 26.49 -36.79
CA LEU A 100 -24.85 27.13 -36.07
C LEU A 100 -24.42 26.30 -34.85
N ILE A 101 -25.37 25.79 -34.06
CA ILE A 101 -25.05 24.97 -32.88
C ILE A 101 -24.43 23.64 -33.31
N GLN A 102 -24.94 23.00 -34.36
CA GLN A 102 -24.39 21.74 -34.89
C GLN A 102 -22.96 21.93 -35.41
N MET A 103 -22.69 22.99 -36.16
CA MET A 103 -21.35 23.32 -36.67
C MET A 103 -20.34 23.56 -35.54
N ASN A 104 -20.79 24.05 -34.39
CA ASN A 104 -19.94 24.38 -33.23
C ASN A 104 -20.15 23.42 -32.04
N LYS A 105 -20.75 22.25 -32.27
CA LYS A 105 -21.19 21.32 -31.21
C LYS A 105 -20.06 20.90 -30.28
N GLU A 106 -18.87 20.62 -30.84
CA GLU A 106 -17.69 20.26 -30.05
C GLU A 106 -17.28 21.37 -29.08
N ALA A 107 -17.34 22.63 -29.53
CA ALA A 107 -16.99 23.78 -28.71
C ALA A 107 -17.99 23.98 -27.56
N PHE A 108 -19.30 23.85 -27.84
CA PHE A 108 -20.32 23.90 -26.79
C PHE A 108 -20.23 22.72 -25.80
N THR A 109 -19.87 21.53 -26.27
CA THR A 109 -19.64 20.35 -25.41
C THR A 109 -18.47 20.62 -24.46
N LYS A 110 -17.36 21.16 -24.99
CA LYS A 110 -16.21 21.55 -24.17
C LYS A 110 -16.58 22.63 -23.13
N MET A 111 -17.40 23.60 -23.50
CA MET A 111 -17.90 24.62 -22.56
C MET A 111 -18.76 24.01 -21.46
N ALA A 112 -19.71 23.13 -21.81
CA ALA A 112 -20.56 22.44 -20.85
C ALA A 112 -19.76 21.59 -19.86
N ASP A 113 -18.69 20.92 -20.34
CA ASP A 113 -17.79 20.15 -19.47
C ASP A 113 -17.02 21.05 -18.50
N ILE A 114 -16.57 22.23 -18.95
CA ILE A 114 -15.91 23.22 -18.08
C ILE A 114 -16.89 23.73 -17.02
N GLU A 115 -18.11 24.10 -17.41
CA GLU A 115 -19.18 24.55 -16.51
C GLU A 115 -19.49 23.49 -15.44
N LYS A 116 -19.62 22.23 -15.85
CA LYS A 116 -19.84 21.11 -14.93
C LYS A 116 -18.70 20.98 -13.92
N ARG A 117 -17.44 20.99 -14.38
CA ARG A 117 -16.27 20.92 -13.48
C ARG A 117 -16.21 22.09 -12.50
N GLN A 118 -16.53 23.30 -12.96
CA GLN A 118 -16.59 24.48 -12.10
C GLN A 118 -17.71 24.37 -11.05
N CYS A 119 -18.88 23.89 -11.45
CA CYS A 119 -19.99 23.63 -10.53
C CYS A 119 -19.63 22.56 -9.50
N ASP A 120 -19.08 21.42 -9.93
CA ASP A 120 -18.64 20.33 -9.06
C ASP A 120 -17.57 20.82 -8.07
N GLN A 121 -16.62 21.64 -8.52
CA GLN A 121 -15.59 22.24 -7.68
C GLN A 121 -16.18 23.23 -6.66
N ALA A 122 -17.10 24.10 -7.08
CA ALA A 122 -17.77 25.05 -6.19
C ALA A 122 -18.61 24.31 -5.14
N MET A 123 -19.34 23.27 -5.53
CA MET A 123 -20.09 22.41 -4.61
C MET A 123 -19.17 21.71 -3.62
N LYS A 124 -18.02 21.19 -4.07
CA LYS A 124 -17.01 20.61 -3.18
C LYS A 124 -16.52 21.63 -2.14
N GLN A 125 -16.21 22.86 -2.56
CA GLN A 125 -15.77 23.93 -1.64
C GLN A 125 -16.85 24.30 -0.63
N ILE A 126 -18.12 24.39 -1.06
CA ILE A 126 -19.25 24.64 -0.16
C ILE A 126 -19.37 23.51 0.87
N TRP A 127 -19.27 22.24 0.45
CA TRP A 127 -19.31 21.11 1.36
C TRP A 127 -18.14 21.08 2.33
N GLU A 128 -16.92 21.34 1.86
CA GLU A 128 -15.73 21.43 2.74
C GLU A 128 -15.91 22.51 3.81
N TRP A 129 -16.43 23.68 3.43
CA TRP A 129 -16.72 24.78 4.36
C TRP A 129 -17.82 24.42 5.36
N LEU A 130 -18.91 23.79 4.91
CA LEU A 130 -20.00 23.35 5.80
C LEU A 130 -19.53 22.30 6.80
N LEU A 131 -18.70 21.34 6.36
CA LEU A 131 -18.10 20.35 7.24
C LEU A 131 -17.15 21.00 8.25
N ASP A 132 -16.30 21.92 7.83
CA ASP A 132 -15.39 22.64 8.73
C ASP A 132 -16.16 23.43 9.80
N LEU A 133 -17.24 24.11 9.42
CA LEU A 133 -18.12 24.79 10.36
C LEU A 133 -18.80 23.82 11.33
N HIS A 134 -19.32 22.70 10.82
CA HIS A 134 -19.95 21.68 11.64
C HIS A 134 -18.99 21.11 12.67
N HIS A 135 -17.78 20.71 12.25
CA HIS A 135 -16.75 20.15 13.14
C HIS A 135 -16.26 21.16 14.16
N LYS A 136 -16.08 22.42 13.76
CA LYS A 136 -15.73 23.48 14.70
C LYS A 136 -16.81 23.65 15.78
N LYS A 137 -18.08 23.63 15.37
CA LYS A 137 -19.20 23.69 16.31
C LYS A 137 -19.19 22.49 17.27
N GLU A 138 -18.99 21.27 16.77
CA GLU A 138 -18.89 20.09 17.66
C GLU A 138 -17.72 20.20 18.66
N GLN A 139 -16.58 20.74 18.23
CA GLN A 139 -15.43 20.96 19.12
C GLN A 139 -15.73 21.99 20.21
N ASP A 140 -16.41 23.08 19.87
CA ASP A 140 -16.78 24.15 20.80
C ASP A 140 -17.87 23.70 21.79
N GLU A 141 -18.73 22.73 21.41
CA GLU A 141 -19.77 22.16 22.29
C GLU A 141 -19.20 21.20 23.35
N ILE A 142 -18.01 20.64 23.14
CA ILE A 142 -17.42 19.67 24.06
C ILE A 142 -16.54 20.38 25.09
N ASN A 143 -16.96 20.32 26.35
CA ASN A 143 -16.15 20.78 27.45
C ASN A 143 -15.11 19.74 27.87
N PHE A 144 -13.93 19.79 27.25
CA PHE A 144 -12.83 18.87 27.55
C PHE A 144 -12.26 19.00 28.97
N THR A 145 -12.47 20.12 29.67
CA THR A 145 -11.92 20.32 31.03
C THR A 145 -12.77 19.65 32.11
N GLU A 146 -14.06 19.44 31.85
CA GLU A 146 -14.99 18.75 32.76
C GLU A 146 -15.05 17.23 32.54
N ARG A 147 -14.32 16.71 31.55
CA ARG A 147 -14.24 15.28 31.25
C ARG A 147 -13.41 14.53 32.30
N ASN A 148 -13.66 13.23 32.41
CA ASN A 148 -12.91 12.34 33.32
C ASN A 148 -11.44 12.18 32.93
N PHE A 149 -11.09 12.50 31.68
CA PHE A 149 -9.75 12.35 31.13
C PHE A 149 -9.21 13.70 30.68
N ASN A 150 -7.92 13.93 30.94
CA ASN A 150 -7.23 15.13 30.48
C ASN A 150 -6.91 15.02 28.98
N TRP A 151 -7.84 15.46 28.14
CA TRP A 151 -7.68 15.52 26.70
C TRP A 151 -6.83 16.72 26.29
N GLN A 152 -5.70 16.44 25.64
CA GLN A 152 -4.79 17.45 25.12
C GLN A 152 -4.98 17.60 23.61
N CYS A 153 -5.18 18.84 23.16
CA CYS A 153 -5.21 19.17 21.74
C CYS A 153 -3.78 19.13 21.18
N THR A 154 -3.54 18.23 20.22
CA THR A 154 -2.23 18.04 19.56
C THR A 154 -2.20 18.62 18.14
N GLY A 155 -3.32 19.19 17.67
CA GLY A 155 -3.47 19.84 16.37
C GLY A 155 -4.93 20.24 16.12
N ALA A 156 -5.19 20.95 15.01
CA ALA A 156 -6.48 21.61 14.73
C ALA A 156 -7.74 20.71 14.75
N SER A 157 -7.60 19.39 14.79
CA SER A 157 -8.69 18.42 14.96
C SER A 157 -8.14 17.11 15.52
N ARG A 158 -7.20 17.19 16.46
CA ARG A 158 -6.54 16.02 17.04
C ARG A 158 -6.46 16.17 18.54
N TRP A 159 -6.98 15.17 19.26
CA TRP A 159 -6.89 15.10 20.71
C TRP A 159 -6.25 13.79 21.11
N ALA A 160 -5.49 13.84 22.18
CA ALA A 160 -4.93 12.67 22.82
C ALA A 160 -5.20 12.75 24.31
N CYS A 161 -5.48 11.61 24.93
CA CYS A 161 -5.49 11.49 26.37
C CYS A 161 -4.70 10.25 26.76
N GLN A 162 -4.24 10.23 28.00
CA GLN A 162 -3.55 9.08 28.57
C GLN A 162 -4.18 8.76 29.93
N HIS A 163 -4.44 7.48 30.15
CA HIS A 163 -4.89 6.96 31.43
C HIS A 163 -4.06 5.74 31.78
N GLN A 164 -3.25 5.86 32.84
CA GLN A 164 -2.31 4.81 33.25
C GLN A 164 -1.40 4.40 32.06
N THR A 165 -1.51 3.14 31.62
CA THR A 165 -0.74 2.56 30.51
C THR A 165 -1.48 2.57 29.17
N ALA A 166 -2.75 3.01 29.14
CA ALA A 166 -3.56 3.12 27.94
C ALA A 166 -3.60 4.57 27.41
N LYS A 167 -3.67 4.72 26.09
CA LYS A 167 -3.71 6.00 25.38
C LYS A 167 -4.90 6.03 24.43
N GLY A 168 -5.63 7.12 24.45
CA GLY A 168 -6.68 7.44 23.51
C GLY A 168 -6.24 8.52 22.54
N ARG A 169 -6.61 8.39 21.27
CA ARG A 169 -6.42 9.46 20.29
C ARG A 169 -7.64 9.57 19.41
N VAL A 170 -8.09 10.80 19.19
CA VAL A 170 -9.21 11.16 18.32
C VAL A 170 -8.70 12.11 17.25
N CYS A 171 -9.07 11.89 16.00
CA CYS A 171 -8.72 12.75 14.88
C CYS A 171 -9.82 12.81 13.82
N LEU A 172 -9.91 13.92 13.10
CA LEU A 172 -10.76 14.01 11.91
C LEU A 172 -10.05 13.33 10.72
N LEU A 173 -10.77 12.49 9.97
CA LEU A 173 -10.24 11.90 8.74
C LEU A 173 -10.03 12.95 7.65
N GLU A 174 -9.15 12.67 6.68
CA GLU A 174 -8.84 13.59 5.57
C GLU A 174 -10.06 14.00 4.74
N ASN A 175 -11.04 13.11 4.63
CA ASN A 175 -12.29 13.40 3.93
C ASN A 175 -13.24 14.31 4.72
N LYS A 176 -12.92 14.61 5.99
CA LYS A 176 -13.71 15.43 6.92
C LYS A 176 -15.15 14.92 7.16
N TRP A 177 -15.47 13.68 6.82
CA TRP A 177 -16.82 13.16 7.06
C TRP A 177 -16.94 12.50 8.43
N PHE A 178 -15.86 11.88 8.90
CA PHE A 178 -15.88 11.07 10.11
C PHE A 178 -14.76 11.46 11.05
N TRP A 179 -15.09 11.42 12.32
CA TRP A 179 -14.13 11.29 13.39
C TRP A 179 -13.64 9.85 13.50
N CYS A 180 -12.35 9.69 13.70
CA CYS A 180 -11.68 8.43 13.90
C CYS A 180 -11.05 8.43 15.29
N VAL A 181 -11.22 7.33 16.01
CA VAL A 181 -10.65 7.16 17.34
C VAL A 181 -9.88 5.87 17.42
N CYS A 182 -8.77 5.89 18.14
CA CYS A 182 -8.08 4.67 18.55
C CYS A 182 -7.82 4.66 20.05
N ALA A 183 -7.82 3.46 20.60
CA ALA A 183 -7.33 3.19 21.95
C ALA A 183 -6.22 2.15 21.86
N GLU A 184 -5.09 2.43 22.51
CA GLU A 184 -3.91 1.56 22.51
C GLU A 184 -3.35 1.41 23.93
N ARG A 185 -2.86 0.22 24.27
CA ARG A 185 -2.06 -0.05 25.48
C ARG A 185 -0.87 -0.88 25.05
N THR A 186 0.33 -0.56 25.54
CA THR A 186 1.56 -1.27 25.19
C THR A 186 1.37 -2.79 25.38
N GLY A 187 1.62 -3.57 24.33
CA GLY A 187 1.50 -5.04 24.37
C GLY A 187 0.13 -5.60 23.99
N LEU A 188 -0.89 -4.76 23.77
CA LEU A 188 -2.21 -5.18 23.27
C LEU A 188 -2.45 -4.67 21.84
N PRO A 189 -3.25 -5.40 21.03
CA PRO A 189 -3.69 -4.91 19.72
C PRO A 189 -4.42 -3.57 19.84
N GLN A 190 -4.13 -2.64 18.94
CA GLN A 190 -4.82 -1.37 18.85
C GLN A 190 -6.28 -1.59 18.41
N LYS A 191 -7.21 -0.91 19.08
CA LYS A 191 -8.63 -0.88 18.68
C LYS A 191 -8.95 0.45 18.00
N PHE A 192 -9.86 0.41 17.03
CA PHE A 192 -10.27 1.58 16.25
C PHE A 192 -11.79 1.62 16.09
N GLU A 193 -12.34 2.84 16.02
CA GLU A 193 -13.76 3.09 15.75
C GLU A 193 -13.92 4.39 14.94
N LYS A 194 -15.05 4.53 14.24
CA LYS A 194 -15.38 5.74 13.47
C LYS A 194 -16.82 6.18 13.75
N SER A 195 -17.04 7.48 13.92
CA SER A 195 -18.40 8.04 13.97
C SER A 195 -18.46 9.40 13.26
N LEU A 196 -19.67 9.81 12.89
CA LEU A 196 -19.98 11.14 12.37
C LEU A 196 -19.86 12.22 13.46
N LYS A 197 -20.02 11.87 14.75
CA LYS A 197 -20.03 12.83 15.85
C LYS A 197 -18.81 12.73 16.75
N LEU A 198 -18.22 13.89 17.08
CA LEU A 198 -17.06 13.97 17.96
C LEU A 198 -17.34 13.41 19.37
N GLN A 199 -18.54 13.66 19.88
CA GLN A 199 -18.94 13.22 21.22
C GLN A 199 -18.92 11.69 21.34
N GLU A 200 -19.48 10.99 20.36
CA GLU A 200 -19.60 9.54 20.35
C GLU A 200 -18.22 8.87 20.31
N VAL A 201 -17.28 9.40 19.52
CA VAL A 201 -15.92 8.85 19.48
C VAL A 201 -15.13 9.13 20.76
N ILE A 202 -15.37 10.25 21.45
CA ILE A 202 -14.73 10.54 22.74
C ILE A 202 -15.26 9.60 23.81
N GLU A 203 -16.58 9.44 23.92
CA GLU A 203 -17.19 8.51 24.87
C GLU A 203 -16.72 7.07 24.65
N TRP A 204 -16.62 6.66 23.38
CA TRP A 204 -16.04 5.37 23.01
C TRP A 204 -14.58 5.25 23.49
N ALA A 205 -13.74 6.26 23.24
CA ALA A 205 -12.34 6.25 23.67
C ALA A 205 -12.23 6.14 25.19
N GLU A 206 -12.97 6.96 25.93
CA GLU A 206 -12.94 6.99 27.38
C GLU A 206 -13.31 5.62 27.97
N LYS A 207 -14.35 4.98 27.43
CA LYS A 207 -14.73 3.63 27.82
C LYS A 207 -13.64 2.61 27.49
N GLU A 208 -13.17 2.59 26.25
CA GLU A 208 -12.21 1.57 25.79
C GLU A 208 -10.84 1.73 26.47
N ILE A 209 -10.42 2.94 26.79
CA ILE A 209 -9.19 3.19 27.55
C ILE A 209 -9.30 2.63 28.98
N VAL A 210 -10.45 2.77 29.63
CA VAL A 210 -10.71 2.17 30.96
C VAL A 210 -10.70 0.65 30.86
N ASP A 211 -11.38 0.10 29.86
CA ASP A 211 -11.42 -1.34 29.62
C ASP A 211 -10.01 -1.89 29.35
N LEU A 212 -9.21 -1.20 28.53
CA LEU A 212 -7.82 -1.56 28.25
C LEU A 212 -6.92 -1.39 29.49
N ALA A 213 -7.11 -0.37 30.32
CA ALA A 213 -6.31 -0.15 31.52
C ALA A 213 -6.61 -1.20 32.61
N ASN A 214 -7.88 -1.60 32.74
CA ASN A 214 -8.33 -2.60 33.72
C ASN A 214 -8.06 -4.05 33.30
N GLN A 215 -7.75 -4.30 32.03
CA GLN A 215 -7.24 -5.61 31.63
C GLN A 215 -5.99 -5.94 32.46
N PRO A 216 -5.76 -7.21 32.82
CA PRO A 216 -4.50 -7.60 33.42
C PRO A 216 -3.37 -7.08 32.53
N GLU A 217 -2.25 -6.66 33.14
CA GLU A 217 -1.06 -6.39 32.32
C GLU A 217 -0.93 -7.53 31.34
N PRO A 218 -0.93 -7.24 30.01
CA PRO A 218 -0.69 -8.31 29.07
C PRO A 218 0.56 -8.97 29.60
N GLU A 219 0.49 -10.28 29.92
CA GLU A 219 1.69 -11.07 30.08
C GLU A 219 2.48 -10.69 28.85
N ILE A 220 3.54 -9.90 29.06
CA ILE A 220 4.40 -9.45 27.97
C ILE A 220 4.77 -10.76 27.35
N GLN A 221 4.15 -11.07 26.19
CA GLN A 221 4.16 -12.42 25.65
C GLN A 221 5.60 -12.85 25.76
N PRO A 222 5.90 -13.95 26.48
CA PRO A 222 7.24 -14.22 26.97
C PRO A 222 8.16 -13.87 25.83
N ARG A 223 8.91 -12.76 25.99
CA ARG A 223 9.73 -12.22 24.92
C ARG A 223 10.38 -13.43 24.32
N ARG A 224 10.24 -13.64 23.00
CA ARG A 224 10.86 -14.76 22.28
C ARG A 224 12.14 -15.09 23.03
N PRO A 225 12.26 -16.30 23.60
CA PRO A 225 13.28 -16.60 24.58
C PRO A 225 14.61 -16.05 24.07
N SER A 226 15.32 -15.35 24.93
CA SER A 226 16.58 -14.75 24.53
C SER A 226 17.47 -15.86 23.93
N ARG A 227 18.36 -15.51 23.01
CA ARG A 227 19.26 -16.51 22.41
C ARG A 227 19.98 -17.35 23.46
N GLN A 228 20.33 -16.76 24.61
CA GLN A 228 20.90 -17.46 25.75
C GLN A 228 19.95 -18.48 26.37
N GLN A 229 18.65 -18.16 26.50
CA GLN A 229 17.65 -19.12 26.97
C GLN A 229 17.47 -20.27 25.99
N ILE A 230 17.44 -20.00 24.68
CA ILE A 230 17.39 -21.03 23.65
C ILE A 230 18.62 -21.94 23.74
N GLU A 231 19.81 -21.37 23.87
CA GLU A 231 21.06 -22.13 24.02
C GLU A 231 21.06 -23.01 25.29
N ILE A 232 20.54 -22.51 26.42
CA ILE A 232 20.38 -23.31 27.66
C ILE A 232 19.46 -24.50 27.42
N GLU A 233 18.31 -24.28 26.78
CA GLU A 233 17.38 -25.37 26.44
C GLU A 233 18.00 -26.37 25.46
N GLN A 234 18.72 -25.91 24.44
CA GLN A 234 19.44 -26.78 23.52
C GLN A 234 20.47 -27.67 24.22
N VAL A 235 21.20 -27.13 25.20
CA VAL A 235 22.13 -27.92 26.04
C VAL A 235 21.35 -28.97 26.86
N ARG A 236 20.26 -28.58 27.52
CA ARG A 236 19.40 -29.50 28.29
C ARG A 236 18.86 -30.64 27.43
N ILE A 237 18.36 -30.33 26.24
CA ILE A 237 17.81 -31.32 25.29
C ILE A 237 18.94 -32.23 24.78
N SER A 238 20.11 -31.67 24.47
CA SER A 238 21.29 -32.44 24.05
C SER A 238 21.70 -33.45 25.12
N GLU A 239 21.78 -33.05 26.40
CA GLU A 239 22.09 -33.95 27.51
C GLU A 239 21.04 -35.04 27.71
N LYS A 240 19.75 -34.69 27.58
CA LYS A 240 18.63 -35.64 27.64
C LYS A 240 18.76 -36.70 26.54
N LEU A 241 18.99 -36.28 25.30
CA LEU A 241 19.02 -37.17 24.15
C LEU A 241 20.29 -38.01 24.06
N ARG A 242 21.45 -37.49 24.48
CA ARG A 242 22.76 -38.17 24.37
C ARG A 242 22.80 -39.55 25.03
N ASN A 243 21.97 -39.81 26.04
CA ASN A 243 21.86 -41.11 26.71
C ASN A 243 20.75 -42.00 26.14
N GLY A 244 20.03 -41.54 25.12
CA GLY A 244 18.88 -42.22 24.52
C GLY A 244 19.16 -42.80 23.13
N PRO A 245 18.21 -43.59 22.59
CA PRO A 245 18.35 -44.25 21.28
C PRO A 245 18.20 -43.29 20.08
N PHE A 246 17.81 -42.04 20.33
CA PHE A 246 17.52 -41.05 19.29
C PHE A 246 18.70 -40.09 19.02
N TRP A 247 19.79 -40.20 19.77
CA TRP A 247 20.96 -39.35 19.58
C TRP A 247 21.69 -39.66 18.28
N ILE A 248 21.92 -38.62 17.50
CA ILE A 248 22.77 -38.66 16.32
C ILE A 248 24.06 -37.93 16.67
N ASP A 249 25.18 -38.66 16.62
CA ASP A 249 26.49 -38.09 16.89
C ASP A 249 26.85 -37.03 15.83
N PRO A 250 27.20 -35.79 16.19
CA PRO A 250 27.58 -34.74 15.24
C PRO A 250 28.68 -35.16 14.25
N THR A 251 29.56 -36.10 14.65
CA THR A 251 30.62 -36.62 13.78
C THR A 251 30.10 -37.36 12.55
N VAL A 252 28.85 -37.83 12.52
CA VAL A 252 28.28 -38.49 11.33
C VAL A 252 27.99 -37.50 10.19
N PHE A 253 27.91 -36.21 10.50
CA PHE A 253 27.76 -35.14 9.52
C PHE A 253 29.09 -34.78 8.85
N GLU A 254 30.23 -35.23 9.40
CA GLU A 254 31.53 -34.93 8.84
C GLU A 254 31.71 -35.63 7.50
N ALA A 255 31.66 -34.83 6.43
CA ALA A 255 31.95 -35.30 5.09
C ALA A 255 33.44 -35.65 4.97
N LYS A 256 33.74 -36.85 4.48
CA LYS A 256 35.14 -37.26 4.20
C LYS A 256 35.83 -36.34 3.19
N ARG A 257 35.04 -35.78 2.27
CA ARG A 257 35.46 -34.85 1.22
C ARG A 257 34.32 -33.87 0.98
N PRO A 258 34.28 -32.74 1.70
CA PRO A 258 33.26 -31.73 1.47
C PRO A 258 33.39 -31.15 0.06
N THR A 259 32.26 -30.82 -0.53
CA THR A 259 32.17 -30.05 -1.76
C THR A 259 31.50 -28.72 -1.49
N TYR A 260 31.74 -27.73 -2.34
CA TYR A 260 31.39 -26.35 -2.06
C TYR A 260 30.60 -25.72 -3.19
N LYS A 261 29.64 -24.86 -2.87
CA LYS A 261 28.95 -23.98 -3.81
C LYS A 261 29.14 -22.53 -3.39
N ILE A 262 29.16 -21.62 -4.34
CA ILE A 262 29.11 -20.19 -4.04
C ILE A 262 27.76 -19.90 -3.43
N TYR A 263 27.75 -19.03 -2.42
CA TYR A 263 26.55 -18.70 -1.68
C TYR A 263 26.48 -17.21 -1.42
N ILE A 264 25.32 -16.63 -1.71
CA ILE A 264 24.98 -15.25 -1.39
C ILE A 264 23.64 -15.26 -0.63
N ASP A 265 23.65 -14.57 0.49
CA ASP A 265 22.52 -14.42 1.39
C ASP A 265 22.12 -12.94 1.41
N LEU A 266 20.91 -12.62 0.95
CA LEU A 266 20.48 -11.27 0.60
C LEU A 266 19.07 -10.97 1.10
N ASP A 267 18.90 -9.81 1.74
CA ASP A 267 17.61 -9.27 2.15
C ASP A 267 17.33 -7.93 1.44
N ALA A 268 16.31 -7.92 0.59
CA ALA A 268 15.92 -6.81 -0.26
C ALA A 268 14.87 -5.89 0.37
N GLU A 269 14.82 -4.64 -0.08
CA GLU A 269 13.63 -3.81 0.10
C GLU A 269 12.52 -4.25 -0.88
N PRO A 270 11.23 -4.07 -0.52
CA PRO A 270 10.15 -4.34 -1.44
C PRO A 270 10.25 -3.43 -2.67
N ALA A 271 9.98 -4.00 -3.85
CA ALA A 271 9.97 -3.26 -5.11
C ALA A 271 8.78 -2.28 -5.18
N THR A 272 7.66 -2.69 -4.60
CA THR A 272 6.49 -1.82 -4.37
C THR A 272 5.90 -2.13 -3.01
N CYS A 273 5.49 -1.09 -2.28
CA CYS A 273 4.68 -1.23 -1.09
C CYS A 273 3.69 -0.07 -1.03
N LYS A 274 2.55 -0.29 -0.40
CA LYS A 274 1.64 0.80 -0.04
C LYS A 274 2.01 1.26 1.36
N THR A 275 2.39 2.53 1.49
CA THR A 275 2.58 3.11 2.82
C THR A 275 1.26 3.65 3.32
N TYR A 276 0.80 3.11 4.44
CA TYR A 276 -0.34 3.63 5.17
C TYR A 276 0.18 4.36 6.40
N LYS A 277 0.05 5.69 6.41
CA LYS A 277 0.22 6.45 7.64
C LYS A 277 -1.04 6.24 8.47
N SER A 278 -0.89 5.69 9.66
CA SER A 278 -2.04 5.56 10.55
C SER A 278 -2.63 6.94 10.83
N PHE A 279 -3.95 7.04 10.79
CA PHE A 279 -4.62 8.32 11.07
C PHE A 279 -4.41 8.76 12.52
N CYS A 280 -4.31 7.80 13.43
CA CYS A 280 -4.20 8.06 14.85
C CYS A 280 -2.78 7.90 15.40
N THR A 281 -1.84 7.31 14.65
CA THR A 281 -0.43 7.20 15.09
C THR A 281 0.48 7.85 14.05
N ASP A 282 1.55 8.53 14.46
CA ASP A 282 2.55 9.01 13.50
C ASP A 282 3.37 7.88 12.85
N SER A 283 3.03 6.62 13.16
CA SER A 283 3.62 5.44 12.55
C SER A 283 3.14 5.28 11.11
N THR A 284 4.11 5.00 10.23
CA THR A 284 3.86 4.61 8.86
C THR A 284 4.04 3.11 8.74
N TYR A 285 2.99 2.42 8.32
CA TYR A 285 3.00 0.98 8.08
C TYR A 285 3.23 0.74 6.59
N ARG A 286 4.03 -0.28 6.26
CA ARG A 286 4.15 -0.79 4.90
C ARG A 286 3.19 -1.96 4.78
N LEU A 287 2.29 -1.88 3.80
CA LEU A 287 1.32 -2.91 3.44
C LEU A 287 1.54 -3.33 1.99
N ASP A 288 1.03 -4.50 1.63
CA ASP A 288 1.11 -5.04 0.27
C ASP A 288 2.55 -5.01 -0.28
N GLU A 289 3.52 -5.46 0.53
CA GLU A 289 4.91 -5.54 0.11
C GLU A 289 5.08 -6.57 -1.00
N HIS A 290 5.48 -6.11 -2.19
CA HIS A 290 5.83 -6.98 -3.30
C HIS A 290 7.33 -6.90 -3.58
N TYR A 291 7.96 -8.06 -3.57
CA TYR A 291 9.39 -8.22 -3.83
C TYR A 291 9.64 -8.62 -5.29
N LEU A 292 10.88 -8.44 -5.77
CA LEU A 292 11.22 -8.84 -7.13
C LEU A 292 11.04 -10.36 -7.29
N SER A 293 10.56 -10.83 -8.44
CA SER A 293 10.67 -12.26 -8.75
C SER A 293 12.15 -12.65 -8.82
N SER A 294 12.45 -13.93 -8.63
CA SER A 294 13.81 -14.44 -8.78
C SER A 294 14.41 -13.97 -10.12
N SER A 295 13.67 -14.12 -11.23
CA SER A 295 14.05 -13.65 -12.58
C SER A 295 14.50 -12.19 -12.61
N LYS A 296 13.72 -11.29 -11.99
CA LYS A 296 14.02 -9.86 -11.94
C LYS A 296 15.17 -9.55 -10.99
N MET A 297 15.31 -10.30 -9.89
CA MET A 297 16.40 -10.11 -8.94
C MET A 297 17.74 -10.45 -9.59
N SER A 298 17.87 -11.59 -10.27
CA SER A 298 19.13 -11.96 -10.93
C SER A 298 19.57 -10.94 -11.97
N ALA A 299 18.62 -10.43 -12.78
CA ALA A 299 18.88 -9.36 -13.73
C ALA A 299 19.37 -8.07 -13.01
N ALA A 300 18.74 -7.70 -11.88
CA ALA A 300 19.13 -6.55 -11.08
C ALA A 300 20.50 -6.69 -10.40
N LEU A 301 20.92 -7.93 -10.12
CA LEU A 301 22.23 -8.25 -9.53
C LEU A 301 23.32 -8.52 -10.57
N ASN A 302 22.97 -8.58 -11.86
CA ASN A 302 23.83 -9.04 -12.95
C ASN A 302 24.42 -10.44 -12.66
N LEU A 303 23.57 -11.34 -12.16
CA LEU A 303 23.86 -12.76 -12.00
C LEU A 303 23.10 -13.54 -13.07
N ASP A 304 23.67 -14.62 -13.56
CA ASP A 304 23.07 -15.43 -14.61
C ASP A 304 22.26 -16.60 -14.00
N PHE A 305 21.01 -16.73 -14.43
CA PHE A 305 20.12 -17.81 -14.00
C PHE A 305 20.62 -19.19 -14.41
N ASP A 306 21.35 -19.27 -15.52
CA ASP A 306 21.92 -20.53 -16.00
C ASP A 306 23.10 -21.00 -15.13
N HIS A 307 23.60 -20.13 -14.25
CA HIS A 307 24.72 -20.41 -13.35
C HIS A 307 24.35 -20.38 -11.86
N PHE A 308 23.21 -19.78 -11.50
CA PHE A 308 22.78 -19.61 -10.11
C PHE A 308 21.31 -19.96 -9.90
N GLY A 309 21.05 -20.71 -8.82
CA GLY A 309 19.71 -20.92 -8.28
C GLY A 309 19.31 -19.78 -7.35
N PHE A 310 18.05 -19.34 -7.41
CA PHE A 310 17.48 -18.27 -6.58
C PHE A 310 16.28 -18.79 -5.80
N GLU A 311 16.46 -19.00 -4.51
CA GLU A 311 15.43 -19.52 -3.61
C GLU A 311 14.94 -18.41 -2.66
N ARG A 312 13.62 -18.36 -2.44
CA ARG A 312 12.99 -17.45 -1.46
C ARG A 312 12.49 -18.27 -0.27
N ILE A 313 13.20 -18.21 0.84
CA ILE A 313 13.05 -19.16 1.97
C ILE A 313 11.69 -19.01 2.65
N LEU A 314 11.20 -17.78 2.76
CA LEU A 314 9.94 -17.45 3.42
C LEU A 314 8.78 -17.29 2.43
N GLY A 315 8.92 -17.85 1.22
CA GLY A 315 7.91 -17.79 0.16
C GLY A 315 7.98 -16.52 -0.69
N GLU A 316 6.99 -16.35 -1.57
CA GLU A 316 7.04 -15.33 -2.63
C GLU A 316 6.99 -13.89 -2.14
N ASN A 317 6.42 -13.66 -0.95
CA ASN A 317 6.25 -12.35 -0.33
C ASN A 317 7.43 -11.94 0.55
N SER A 318 8.58 -12.61 0.42
CA SER A 318 9.78 -12.30 1.18
C SER A 318 10.84 -11.62 0.32
N GLY A 319 11.52 -10.63 0.91
CA GLY A 319 12.74 -10.03 0.36
C GLY A 319 13.99 -10.85 0.60
N TRP A 320 13.88 -12.01 1.25
CA TRP A 320 15.03 -12.84 1.60
C TRP A 320 15.31 -13.88 0.51
N TYR A 321 16.46 -13.75 -0.16
CA TYR A 321 16.93 -14.63 -1.21
C TYR A 321 18.19 -15.39 -0.78
N TRP A 322 18.19 -16.69 -1.05
CA TRP A 322 19.37 -17.52 -1.09
C TRP A 322 19.76 -17.77 -2.53
N ILE A 323 20.98 -17.38 -2.87
CA ILE A 323 21.52 -17.51 -4.22
C ILE A 323 22.70 -18.48 -4.14
N THR A 324 22.57 -19.61 -4.83
CA THR A 324 23.60 -20.67 -4.82
C THR A 324 24.09 -20.96 -6.22
N SER A 325 25.40 -21.20 -6.40
CA SER A 325 25.89 -21.63 -7.72
C SER A 325 25.39 -23.03 -8.07
N LEU A 326 25.09 -23.24 -9.35
CA LEU A 326 24.81 -24.57 -9.89
C LEU A 326 26.10 -25.39 -10.01
N THR A 327 27.24 -24.74 -10.24
CA THR A 327 28.58 -25.34 -10.22
C THR A 327 29.01 -25.70 -8.81
N THR A 328 29.60 -26.90 -8.66
CA THR A 328 30.16 -27.42 -7.41
C THR A 328 31.68 -27.48 -7.50
N TYR A 329 32.35 -27.06 -6.42
CA TYR A 329 33.80 -26.98 -6.29
C TYR A 329 34.30 -28.07 -5.32
N TYR A 330 35.44 -28.68 -5.63
CA TYR A 330 36.06 -29.71 -4.78
C TYR A 330 37.19 -29.18 -3.91
N GLN A 331 37.52 -27.89 -4.04
CA GLN A 331 38.56 -27.21 -3.28
C GLN A 331 37.99 -25.94 -2.66
N GLU A 332 38.14 -25.79 -1.35
CA GLU A 332 37.66 -24.63 -0.58
C GLU A 332 38.24 -23.33 -1.12
N ALA A 333 39.55 -23.28 -1.36
CA ALA A 333 40.23 -22.09 -1.88
C ALA A 333 39.66 -21.64 -3.25
N ALA A 334 39.33 -22.60 -4.13
CA ALA A 334 38.72 -22.30 -5.43
C ALA A 334 37.29 -21.75 -5.28
N ALA A 335 36.50 -22.32 -4.36
CA ALA A 335 35.16 -21.82 -4.05
C ALA A 335 35.21 -20.39 -3.47
N ALA A 336 36.16 -20.13 -2.55
CA ALA A 336 36.37 -18.83 -1.96
C ALA A 336 36.77 -17.77 -2.99
N GLU A 337 37.76 -18.08 -3.84
CA GLU A 337 38.19 -17.20 -4.92
C GLU A 337 37.05 -16.89 -5.88
N GLN A 338 36.27 -17.91 -6.26
CA GLN A 338 35.15 -17.68 -7.17
C GLN A 338 34.01 -16.90 -6.51
N ALA A 339 33.72 -17.12 -5.22
CA ALA A 339 32.74 -16.34 -4.49
C ALA A 339 33.12 -14.85 -4.46
N GLN A 340 34.40 -14.53 -4.20
CA GLN A 340 34.93 -13.17 -4.29
C GLN A 340 34.74 -12.59 -5.69
N LYS A 341 35.14 -13.32 -6.74
CA LYS A 341 34.96 -12.86 -8.13
C LYS A 341 33.49 -12.58 -8.45
N VAL A 342 32.57 -13.47 -8.07
CA VAL A 342 31.14 -13.28 -8.31
C VAL A 342 30.63 -12.04 -7.59
N TRP A 343 31.02 -11.84 -6.33
CA TRP A 343 30.66 -10.65 -5.57
C TRP A 343 31.15 -9.37 -6.26
N ASP A 344 32.42 -9.33 -6.65
CA ASP A 344 33.06 -8.15 -7.26
C ASP A 344 32.46 -7.78 -8.63
N HIS A 345 31.99 -8.77 -9.40
CA HIS A 345 31.35 -8.55 -10.70
C HIS A 345 29.82 -8.36 -10.61
N SER A 346 29.22 -8.62 -9.45
CA SER A 346 27.79 -8.41 -9.21
C SER A 346 27.44 -6.93 -9.02
N GLN A 347 26.17 -6.59 -9.17
CA GLN A 347 25.65 -5.27 -8.82
C GLN A 347 25.16 -5.16 -7.37
N ILE A 348 25.42 -6.14 -6.50
CA ILE A 348 24.89 -6.15 -5.12
C ILE A 348 25.28 -4.88 -4.36
N LEU A 349 26.55 -4.48 -4.38
CA LEU A 349 27.02 -3.27 -3.72
C LEU A 349 26.37 -1.98 -4.28
N GLN A 350 26.09 -1.96 -5.59
CA GLN A 350 25.40 -0.82 -6.22
C GLN A 350 23.94 -0.76 -5.78
N GLN A 351 23.23 -1.89 -5.77
CA GLN A 351 21.84 -1.98 -5.31
C GLN A 351 21.71 -1.67 -3.81
N PHE A 352 22.69 -2.06 -2.99
CA PHE A 352 22.79 -1.69 -1.57
C PHE A 352 22.95 -0.17 -1.40
N LYS A 353 23.88 0.46 -2.12
CA LYS A 353 24.06 1.93 -2.10
C LYS A 353 22.82 2.68 -2.60
N ALA A 354 22.09 2.10 -3.56
CA ALA A 354 20.82 2.63 -4.04
C ALA A 354 19.64 2.40 -3.06
N GLY A 355 19.88 1.76 -1.92
CA GLY A 355 18.89 1.49 -0.90
C GLY A 355 17.90 0.38 -1.26
N LYS A 356 18.12 -0.39 -2.33
CA LYS A 356 17.24 -1.51 -2.73
C LYS A 356 17.53 -2.82 -2.01
N ILE A 357 18.71 -2.93 -1.41
CA ILE A 357 19.11 -4.07 -0.57
C ILE A 357 19.32 -3.54 0.85
N LYS A 358 18.75 -4.22 1.84
CA LYS A 358 18.93 -3.90 3.27
C LYS A 358 20.26 -4.42 3.78
N ARG A 359 20.60 -5.65 3.40
CA ARG A 359 21.86 -6.32 3.69
C ARG A 359 22.12 -7.45 2.71
N ALA A 360 23.38 -7.77 2.50
CA ALA A 360 23.81 -8.95 1.77
C ALA A 360 25.17 -9.42 2.29
N ARG A 361 25.42 -10.73 2.21
CA ARG A 361 26.72 -11.34 2.51
C ARG A 361 26.99 -12.45 1.51
N TYR A 362 28.26 -12.75 1.29
CA TYR A 362 28.68 -13.75 0.32
C TYR A 362 29.81 -14.63 0.86
N GLY A 363 29.94 -15.79 0.24
CA GLY A 363 31.01 -16.72 0.46
C GLY A 363 30.67 -18.05 -0.19
N TYR A 364 30.82 -19.14 0.54
CA TYR A 364 30.56 -20.47 0.01
C TYR A 364 29.92 -21.38 1.05
N LEU A 365 29.22 -22.41 0.56
CA LEU A 365 28.41 -23.35 1.31
C LEU A 365 28.97 -24.76 1.12
N GLU A 366 29.24 -25.47 2.22
CA GLU A 366 29.47 -26.92 2.19
C GLU A 366 28.18 -27.64 1.78
N VAL A 367 28.21 -28.37 0.66
CA VAL A 367 27.00 -28.97 0.06
C VAL A 367 26.44 -30.10 0.93
N GLU A 368 27.31 -30.86 1.59
CA GLU A 368 26.92 -32.01 2.39
C GLU A 368 26.30 -31.62 3.73
N THR A 369 26.82 -30.56 4.34
CA THR A 369 26.43 -30.12 5.70
C THR A 369 25.47 -28.93 5.69
N GLY A 370 25.51 -28.10 4.64
CA GLY A 370 24.81 -26.81 4.60
C GLY A 370 25.52 -25.71 5.38
N TYR A 371 26.75 -25.93 5.87
CA TYR A 371 27.49 -24.91 6.59
C TYR A 371 28.00 -23.81 5.64
N ALA A 372 27.65 -22.57 5.92
CA ALA A 372 28.06 -21.41 5.13
C ALA A 372 29.25 -20.68 5.76
N ILE A 373 30.25 -20.37 4.95
CA ILE A 373 31.40 -19.54 5.32
C ILE A 373 31.30 -18.23 4.56
N PHE A 374 31.24 -17.12 5.29
CA PHE A 374 31.10 -15.78 4.72
C PHE A 374 32.44 -15.06 4.67
N LEU A 375 32.77 -14.51 3.50
CA LEU A 375 34.01 -13.79 3.22
C LEU A 375 33.86 -12.28 3.36
N GLY A 376 32.64 -11.78 3.16
CA GLY A 376 32.33 -10.37 3.32
C GLY A 376 30.83 -10.09 3.29
N ALA A 377 30.47 -8.85 3.63
CA ALA A 377 29.09 -8.40 3.71
C ALA A 377 28.96 -6.89 3.46
N CYS A 378 27.75 -6.45 3.13
CA CYS A 378 27.29 -5.08 3.26
C CYS A 378 25.97 -5.06 4.05
N GLU A 379 25.84 -4.18 5.03
CA GLU A 379 24.66 -4.10 5.89
C GLU A 379 24.42 -2.67 6.35
N LYS A 380 23.14 -2.33 6.55
CA LYS A 380 22.75 -1.13 7.30
C LYS A 380 22.88 -1.42 8.81
N PRO A 381 23.26 -0.45 9.66
CA PRO A 381 23.43 -0.68 11.10
C PRO A 381 22.20 -1.27 11.81
N GLU A 382 21.00 -0.95 11.31
CA GLU A 382 19.72 -1.45 11.82
C GLU A 382 19.47 -2.94 11.49
N TYR A 383 20.21 -3.50 10.53
CA TYR A 383 20.03 -4.85 10.00
C TYR A 383 21.32 -5.67 10.10
N SER A 384 22.07 -5.54 11.19
CA SER A 384 23.33 -6.26 11.34
C SER A 384 23.15 -7.78 11.28
N TRP A 385 24.13 -8.46 10.70
CA TRP A 385 24.23 -9.91 10.76
C TRP A 385 24.57 -10.36 12.18
N GLU A 386 24.04 -11.51 12.56
CA GLU A 386 24.50 -12.19 13.75
C GLU A 386 25.95 -12.64 13.59
N GLN A 387 26.67 -12.75 14.71
CA GLN A 387 28.02 -13.30 14.72
C GLN A 387 28.02 -14.69 14.07
N PRO A 388 28.91 -14.95 13.10
CA PRO A 388 29.03 -16.27 12.49
C PRO A 388 29.27 -17.31 13.59
N GLU A 389 28.48 -18.37 13.59
CA GLU A 389 28.75 -19.50 14.46
C GLU A 389 29.90 -20.35 13.90
N SER A 390 30.61 -21.05 14.78
CA SER A 390 31.66 -21.96 14.33
C SER A 390 31.05 -23.19 13.66
N ARG A 391 31.75 -23.74 12.66
CA ARG A 391 31.37 -24.98 11.98
C ARG A 391 31.01 -26.10 12.97
N LYS A 392 31.83 -26.27 14.00
CA LYS A 392 31.57 -27.27 15.05
C LYS A 392 30.21 -27.05 15.73
N LYS A 393 29.91 -25.81 16.14
CA LYS A 393 28.64 -25.47 16.79
C LYS A 393 27.44 -25.65 15.83
N TYR A 394 27.61 -25.30 14.57
CA TYR A 394 26.59 -25.56 13.53
C TYR A 394 26.28 -27.05 13.41
N LEU A 395 27.31 -27.90 13.25
CA LEU A 395 27.11 -29.35 13.14
C LEU A 395 26.50 -29.97 14.41
N GLU A 396 26.91 -29.50 15.59
CA GLU A 396 26.29 -29.90 16.86
C GLU A 396 24.80 -29.52 16.92
N THR A 397 24.43 -28.35 16.39
CA THR A 397 23.05 -27.86 16.34
C THR A 397 22.21 -28.63 15.31
N GLU A 398 22.76 -28.92 14.13
CA GLU A 398 22.09 -29.71 13.09
C GLU A 398 21.86 -31.15 13.55
N ALA A 399 22.86 -31.77 14.19
CA ALA A 399 22.74 -33.10 14.77
C ALA A 399 21.71 -33.14 15.89
N LEU A 400 21.66 -32.11 16.75
CA LEU A 400 20.62 -31.98 17.76
C LEU A 400 19.24 -31.83 17.13
N ARG A 401 19.08 -31.01 16.09
CA ARG A 401 17.80 -30.84 15.37
C ARG A 401 17.29 -32.18 14.82
N GLU A 402 18.16 -32.92 14.15
CA GLU A 402 17.84 -34.24 13.60
C GLU A 402 17.52 -35.25 14.71
N SER A 403 18.24 -35.22 15.82
CA SER A 403 17.97 -36.09 16.99
C SER A 403 16.60 -35.80 17.63
N VAL A 404 16.24 -34.53 17.77
CA VAL A 404 14.91 -34.12 18.28
C VAL A 404 13.81 -34.54 17.31
N CYS A 405 14.01 -34.34 16.00
CA CYS A 405 13.07 -34.79 14.97
C CYS A 405 12.96 -36.32 14.92
N TYR A 406 14.02 -37.05 15.25
CA TYR A 406 13.99 -38.50 15.37
C TYR A 406 13.10 -38.95 16.54
N ALA A 407 13.23 -38.29 17.69
CA ALA A 407 12.43 -38.59 18.88
C ALA A 407 10.94 -38.24 18.74
N LEU A 408 10.57 -37.34 17.82
CA LEU A 408 9.20 -36.81 17.66
C LEU A 408 8.62 -36.18 18.95
N ASP A 409 9.48 -35.66 19.84
CA ASP A 409 9.06 -34.92 21.02
C ASP A 409 8.79 -33.45 20.65
N VAL A 410 7.51 -33.11 20.47
CA VAL A 410 7.05 -31.78 20.06
C VAL A 410 7.45 -30.70 21.06
N ASN A 411 7.50 -31.02 22.36
CA ASN A 411 7.87 -30.04 23.39
C ASN A 411 9.36 -29.71 23.34
N ASP A 412 10.21 -30.73 23.17
CA ASP A 412 11.64 -30.50 22.98
C ASP A 412 11.92 -29.77 21.67
N TYR A 413 11.19 -30.07 20.58
CA TYR A 413 11.35 -29.35 19.30
C TYR A 413 10.93 -27.88 19.40
N ARG A 414 9.80 -27.63 20.08
CA ARG A 414 9.34 -26.27 20.40
C ARG A 414 10.39 -25.50 21.19
N ALA A 415 10.95 -26.10 22.24
CA ALA A 415 11.99 -25.50 23.07
C ALA A 415 13.30 -25.26 22.27
N PHE A 416 13.70 -26.22 21.42
CA PHE A 416 14.85 -26.12 20.53
C PHE A 416 14.74 -24.91 19.57
N LEU A 417 13.54 -24.67 19.02
CA LEU A 417 13.25 -23.54 18.14
C LEU A 417 13.02 -22.22 18.89
N GLY A 418 12.89 -22.25 20.22
CA GLY A 418 12.53 -21.09 21.03
C GLY A 418 11.12 -20.57 20.72
N LEU A 419 10.19 -21.47 20.38
CA LEU A 419 8.80 -21.12 20.07
C LEU A 419 7.91 -21.28 21.29
N SER A 420 6.86 -20.47 21.39
CA SER A 420 5.76 -20.68 22.34
C SER A 420 4.65 -21.52 21.72
N VAL A 421 3.70 -22.00 22.54
CA VAL A 421 2.49 -22.70 22.06
C VAL A 421 1.63 -21.81 21.15
N LYS A 422 1.77 -20.48 21.24
CA LYS A 422 1.05 -19.53 20.38
C LYS A 422 1.72 -19.34 19.02
N ASP A 423 3.03 -19.57 18.92
CA ASP A 423 3.78 -19.35 17.66
C ASP A 423 3.57 -20.49 16.66
N ALA A 424 3.40 -21.72 17.15
CA ALA A 424 3.14 -22.91 16.33
C ALA A 424 2.35 -23.96 17.11
N SER A 425 1.28 -24.45 16.50
CA SER A 425 0.49 -25.57 17.03
C SER A 425 1.31 -26.86 17.06
N ASP A 426 0.92 -27.79 17.93
CA ASP A 426 1.57 -29.11 18.01
C ASP A 426 1.53 -29.85 16.66
N GLU A 427 0.41 -29.76 15.93
CA GLU A 427 0.26 -30.39 14.60
C GLU A 427 1.21 -29.81 13.56
N GLN A 428 1.37 -28.48 13.51
CA GLN A 428 2.33 -27.83 12.59
C GLN A 428 3.77 -28.22 12.88
N LEU A 429 4.14 -28.27 14.17
CA LEU A 429 5.47 -28.70 14.57
C LEU A 429 5.70 -30.17 14.22
N LEU A 430 4.71 -31.04 14.48
CA LEU A 430 4.79 -32.46 14.18
C LEU A 430 4.91 -32.72 12.66
N GLU A 431 4.16 -31.98 11.82
CA GLU A 431 4.29 -32.01 10.36
C GLU A 431 5.72 -31.62 9.92
N GLY A 432 6.27 -30.55 10.50
CA GLY A 432 7.64 -30.11 10.27
C GLY A 432 8.68 -31.17 10.64
N MET A 433 8.53 -31.78 11.82
CA MET A 433 9.42 -32.86 12.29
C MET A 433 9.34 -34.09 11.39
N HIS A 434 8.13 -34.51 10.97
CA HIS A 434 7.98 -35.62 10.02
C HIS A 434 8.59 -35.29 8.65
N THR A 435 8.47 -34.04 8.18
CA THR A 435 9.09 -33.58 6.93
C THR A 435 10.61 -33.69 6.98
N ILE A 436 11.23 -33.22 8.08
CA ILE A 436 12.68 -33.35 8.31
C ILE A 436 13.07 -34.83 8.36
N ARG A 437 12.39 -35.62 9.21
CA ARG A 437 12.63 -37.05 9.38
C ARG A 437 12.51 -37.82 8.07
N ALA A 438 11.51 -37.53 7.23
CA ALA A 438 11.30 -38.19 5.93
C ALA A 438 12.42 -37.93 4.92
N ARG A 439 13.07 -36.75 4.99
CA ARG A 439 14.14 -36.29 4.09
C ARG A 439 15.55 -36.55 4.62
N SER A 440 15.68 -36.84 5.91
CA SER A 440 16.96 -37.05 6.58
C SER A 440 17.79 -38.13 5.87
N LYS A 441 19.11 -37.95 5.81
CA LYS A 441 20.04 -38.97 5.29
C LYS A 441 20.63 -39.82 6.42
N TYR A 442 20.46 -39.38 7.67
CA TYR A 442 21.11 -39.94 8.84
C TYR A 442 20.21 -40.93 9.60
N LEU A 443 18.91 -40.90 9.31
CA LEU A 443 17.92 -41.76 9.97
C LEU A 443 17.72 -43.10 9.25
N PRO A 444 17.39 -44.18 10.00
CA PRO A 444 17.07 -45.49 9.41
C PRO A 444 15.93 -45.41 8.39
N GLU A 445 16.00 -46.22 7.32
CA GLU A 445 14.99 -46.18 6.25
C GLU A 445 13.56 -46.45 6.74
N GLU A 446 13.39 -47.36 7.71
CA GLU A 446 12.09 -47.66 8.32
C GLU A 446 11.46 -46.42 8.96
N ILE A 447 12.28 -45.68 9.72
CA ILE A 447 11.91 -44.45 10.41
C ILE A 447 11.52 -43.35 9.39
N ARG A 448 12.25 -43.24 8.28
CA ARG A 448 11.92 -42.30 7.20
C ARG A 448 10.63 -42.67 6.47
N ARG A 449 10.41 -43.97 6.23
CA ARG A 449 9.22 -44.49 5.57
C ARG A 449 7.97 -44.26 6.41
N GLU A 450 8.04 -44.48 7.72
CA GLU A 450 6.95 -44.17 8.65
C GLU A 450 6.50 -42.72 8.53
N SER A 451 7.43 -41.75 8.55
CA SER A 451 7.09 -40.33 8.36
C SER A 451 6.50 -40.02 7.00
N LYS A 452 6.97 -40.66 5.92
CA LYS A 452 6.38 -40.49 4.58
C LYS A 452 4.93 -40.97 4.54
N ILE A 453 4.63 -42.10 5.18
CA ILE A 453 3.26 -42.63 5.29
C ILE A 453 2.41 -41.66 6.12
N TRP A 454 2.93 -41.19 7.26
CA TRP A 454 2.24 -40.23 8.10
C TRP A 454 1.89 -38.95 7.33
N LEU A 455 2.86 -38.37 6.62
CA LEU A 455 2.65 -37.15 5.81
C LEU A 455 1.60 -37.37 4.72
N ALA A 456 1.61 -38.52 4.04
CA ALA A 456 0.61 -38.83 3.02
C ALA A 456 -0.81 -39.01 3.58
N GLN A 457 -0.93 -39.45 4.84
CA GLN A 457 -2.22 -39.59 5.53
C GLN A 457 -2.76 -38.28 6.10
N HIS A 458 -1.86 -37.33 6.39
CA HIS A 458 -2.19 -36.05 7.03
C HIS A 458 -2.04 -34.86 6.06
N GLU A 459 -1.86 -35.14 4.77
CA GLU A 459 -1.80 -34.11 3.73
C GLU A 459 -3.15 -33.36 3.71
N PRO A 460 -3.18 -32.05 3.99
CA PRO A 460 -4.44 -31.32 4.00
C PRO A 460 -5.05 -31.36 2.60
N LEU A 461 -6.32 -31.78 2.49
CA LEU A 461 -7.12 -31.84 1.25
C LEU A 461 -7.27 -30.51 0.48
N GLY A 462 -6.48 -29.46 0.80
CA GLY A 462 -6.57 -28.11 0.26
C GLY A 462 -5.27 -27.52 -0.31
N ARG A 463 -4.24 -28.32 -0.61
CA ARG A 463 -3.03 -27.87 -1.34
C ARG A 463 -2.84 -28.57 -2.70
N LEU A 464 -3.92 -28.75 -3.46
CA LEU A 464 -3.88 -29.12 -4.89
C LEU A 464 -4.36 -27.95 -5.75
#